data_AF-A0A6N2D1R1-F1
#
_entry.id   AF-A0A6N2D1R1-F1
#
_cell.length_a   1.000
_cell.length_b   1.000
_cell.length_c   1.000
_cell.angle_alpha   90.00
_cell.angle_beta   90.00
_cell.angle_gamma   90.00
#
_symmetry.space_group_name_H-M   'P 1'
#
loop_
_entity.id
_entity.type
_entity.pdbx_description
1 polymer ?
#
loop_
_entity_poly.entity_id
_entity_poly.type
_entity_poly.pdbx_seq_one_letter_code
_entity_poly.pdbx_strand_id
1 'polypeptide(L)' 'MSATYGLRSDIFLIERWGLIAGIYAENLDYSFYGGPRFEIVPDFLELILTYGQGFNQRIKMPGFAIQLSFTPEQLW' A
#
# COMPACT_ATOMS: atom_id res chain seq x y z
N MET A 1 -14.74 -16.22 12.71
CA MET A 1 -13.85 -15.78 11.62
C MET A 1 -13.87 -14.27 11.61
N SER A 2 -12.69 -13.64 11.63
CA SER A 2 -12.56 -12.19 11.50
C SER A 2 -12.50 -11.86 10.01
N ALA A 3 -13.30 -10.92 9.52
CA ALA A 3 -13.26 -10.47 8.14
C ALA A 3 -12.58 -9.10 8.08
N THR A 4 -11.53 -8.98 7.27
CA THR A 4 -10.88 -7.70 6.98
C THR A 4 -11.45 -7.14 5.69
N TYR A 5 -11.97 -5.92 5.76
CA TYR A 5 -12.44 -5.17 4.60
C TYR A 5 -11.75 -3.81 4.55
N GLY A 6 -11.67 -3.20 3.38
CA GLY A 6 -11.01 -1.90 3.26
C GLY A 6 -11.13 -1.29 1.89
N LEU A 7 -10.77 -0.01 1.83
CA LEU A 7 -10.63 0.76 0.61
C LEU A 7 -9.17 1.13 0.43
N ARG A 8 -8.64 0.89 -0.76
CA ARG A 8 -7.31 1.34 -1.20
C ARG A 8 -7.48 2.22 -2.42
N SER A 9 -6.70 3.30 -2.46
CA SER A 9 -6.57 4.19 -3.60
C SER A 9 -5.11 4.33 -3.98
N ASP A 10 -4.86 4.32 -5.29
CA ASP A 10 -3.59 4.64 -5.91
C ASP A 10 -3.79 5.90 -6.76
N ILE A 11 -3.07 6.97 -6.43
CA ILE A 11 -3.17 8.27 -7.10
C ILE A 11 -1.83 8.57 -7.75
N PHE A 12 -1.81 8.72 -9.07
CA PHE A 12 -0.61 9.14 -9.79
C PHE A 12 -0.61 10.66 -9.91
N LEU A 13 0.49 11.29 -9.47
CA LEU A 13 0.66 12.76 -9.47
C LEU A 13 1.37 13.22 -10.75
N ILE A 14 2.45 12.53 -11.11
CA ILE A 14 3.24 12.69 -12.33
C ILE A 14 3.68 11.31 -12.81
N GLU A 15 4.25 11.21 -14.02
CA GLU A 15 4.52 9.93 -14.71
C GLU A 15 5.17 8.85 -13.83
N ARG A 16 6.06 9.22 -12.90
CA ARG A 16 6.80 8.26 -12.07
C ARG A 16 6.47 8.30 -10.58
N TRP A 17 5.59 9.21 -10.15
CA TRP A 17 5.29 9.38 -8.73
C TRP A 17 3.80 9.25 -8.47
N GLY A 18 3.49 8.45 -7.46
CA GLY A 18 2.14 8.31 -6.96
C GLY A 18 2.11 8.23 -5.44
N LEU A 19 0.90 8.21 -4.92
CA LEU A 19 0.58 7.97 -3.53
C LEU A 19 -0.32 6.75 -3.46
N ILE A 20 -0.01 5.86 -2.52
CA ILE A 20 -0.89 4.79 -2.10
C ILE A 20 -1.47 5.18 -0.75
N ALA A 21 -2.77 5.01 -0.58
CA ALA A 21 -3.43 5.19 0.70
C ALA A 21 -4.56 4.17 0.83
N GLY A 22 -4.78 3.67 2.04
CA GLY A 22 -5.95 2.88 2.31
C GLY A 22 -6.32 2.81 3.76
N ILE A 23 -7.58 2.46 3.98
CA ILE A 23 -8.19 2.29 5.29
C ILE A 23 -8.74 0.88 5.32
N TYR A 24 -8.39 0.13 6.37
CA TYR A 24 -8.89 -1.21 6.62
C TYR A 24 -9.65 -1.24 7.92
N ALA A 25 -10.60 -2.16 8.01
CA ALA A 25 -11.35 -2.45 9.20
C ALA A 25 -11.38 -3.96 9.42
N GLU A 26 -11.22 -4.32 10.69
CA GLU A 26 -11.34 -5.69 11.17
C GLU A 26 -12.30 -5.68 12.36
N ASN A 27 -13.51 -6.22 12.16
CA ASN A 27 -14.65 -6.09 13.09
C ASN A 27 -15.02 -4.62 13.37
N LEU A 28 -14.66 -4.09 14.54
CA LEU A 28 -14.91 -2.70 14.97
C LEU A 28 -13.63 -1.86 15.07
N ASP A 29 -12.48 -2.47 14.76
CA ASP A 29 -11.21 -1.78 14.79
C ASP A 29 -10.85 -1.28 13.37
N TYR A 30 -10.15 -0.16 13.31
CA TYR A 30 -9.77 0.50 12.06
C TYR A 30 -8.26 0.70 12.02
N SER A 31 -7.72 0.72 10.81
CA SER A 31 -6.32 1.04 10.56
C SER A 31 -6.15 1.80 9.26
N PHE A 32 -5.09 2.57 9.16
CA PHE A 32 -4.69 3.20 7.91
C PHE A 32 -3.34 2.68 7.46
N TYR A 33 -3.08 2.79 6.16
CA TYR A 33 -1.74 2.69 5.62
C TYR A 33 -1.60 3.65 4.43
N GLY A 34 -0.37 4.05 4.14
CA GLY A 34 -0.09 4.78 2.92
C GLY A 34 1.34 5.28 2.84
N GLY A 35 1.67 5.87 1.70
CA GLY A 35 2.96 6.49 1.48
C GLY A 35 3.26 6.69 -0.01
N PRO A 36 4.48 7.13 -0.34
CA PRO A 36 4.87 7.36 -1.71
C PRO A 36 5.12 6.06 -2.48
N ARG A 37 4.74 6.09 -3.75
CA ARG A 37 5.08 5.11 -4.78
C ARG A 37 5.92 5.81 -5.84
N PHE A 38 6.99 5.15 -6.26
CA PHE A 38 7.92 5.64 -7.26
C PHE A 38 8.25 4.56 -8.29
N GLU A 39 8.12 4.89 -9.56
CA GLU A 39 8.55 4.02 -10.66
C GLU A 39 10.03 4.28 -10.98
N ILE A 40 10.87 3.32 -10.61
CA ILE A 40 12.30 3.33 -10.91
C ILE A 40 12.49 3.15 -12.42
N VAL A 41 11.81 2.14 -12.97
CA VAL A 41 11.71 1.89 -14.40
C VAL A 41 10.22 1.88 -14.75
N PRO A 42 9.77 2.77 -15.67
CA PRO A 42 8.36 2.84 -16.06
C PRO A 42 7.82 1.48 -16.45
N ASP A 43 6.59 1.18 -16.01
CA ASP A 43 5.85 -0.05 -16.33
C ASP A 43 6.52 -1.38 -15.95
N PHE A 44 7.64 -1.34 -15.20
CA PHE A 44 8.45 -2.53 -14.94
C PHE A 44 8.88 -2.68 -13.48
N LEU A 45 9.45 -1.62 -12.90
CA LEU A 45 10.04 -1.67 -11.56
C LEU A 45 9.59 -0.47 -10.72
N GLU A 46 8.94 -0.77 -9.61
CA GLU A 46 8.44 0.22 -8.67
C GLU A 46 8.94 -0.02 -7.24
N LEU A 47 9.12 1.08 -6.52
CA LEU A 47 9.39 1.15 -5.10
C LEU A 47 8.19 1.80 -4.40
N ILE A 48 7.69 1.15 -3.36
CA ILE A 48 6.63 1.69 -2.52
C ILE A 48 7.14 1.73 -1.09
N LEU A 49 7.10 2.91 -0.49
CA LEU A 49 7.40 3.10 0.92
C LEU A 49 6.08 3.38 1.61
N THR A 50 5.68 2.53 2.54
CA THR A 50 4.42 2.71 3.26
C THR A 50 4.63 2.74 4.75
N TYR A 51 3.83 3.55 5.42
CA TYR A 51 3.61 3.47 6.85
C TYR A 51 2.18 3.05 7.12
N GLY A 52 1.98 2.10 8.04
CA GLY A 52 0.67 1.61 8.45
C GLY A 52 0.52 1.58 9.96
N GLN A 53 -0.66 1.97 10.45
CA GLN A 53 -0.96 1.96 11.87
C GLN A 53 -2.44 1.70 12.13
N GLY A 54 -2.71 0.88 13.14
CA GLY A 54 -4.04 0.74 13.72
C GLY A 54 -4.40 1.93 14.59
N PHE A 55 -5.63 2.45 14.46
CA PHE A 55 -6.14 3.47 15.39
C PHE A 55 -6.25 2.93 16.81
N ASN A 56 -6.48 1.62 16.93
CA ASN A 56 -6.40 0.86 18.18
C ASN A 56 -5.25 -0.17 18.10
N GLN A 57 -4.73 -0.58 19.26
CA GLN A 57 -3.65 -1.58 19.36
C GLN A 57 -4.04 -3.00 18.94
N ARG A 58 -5.31 -3.22 18.57
CA ARG A 58 -5.86 -4.54 18.23
C ARG A 58 -5.53 -4.97 16.80
N ILE A 59 -5.43 -4.02 15.86
CA ILE A 59 -5.02 -4.30 14.48
C ILE A 59 -3.51 -4.09 14.37
N LYS A 60 -2.80 -5.15 14.01
CA LYS A 60 -1.38 -5.08 13.67
C LYS A 60 -1.25 -4.72 12.19
N MET A 61 -0.93 -3.45 11.91
CA MET A 61 -0.44 -3.04 10.60
C MET A 61 1.09 -3.12 10.55
N PRO A 62 1.69 -3.36 9.37
CA PRO A 62 3.11 -3.16 9.20
C PRO A 62 3.42 -1.67 9.41
N GLY A 63 4.15 -1.38 10.49
CA GLY A 63 4.55 -0.02 10.89
C GLY A 63 5.19 0.71 9.73
N PHE A 64 6.45 0.39 9.41
CA PHE A 64 7.10 0.84 8.19
C PHE A 64 7.38 -0.37 7.29
N ALA A 65 7.06 -0.25 6.00
CA ALA A 65 7.31 -1.29 5.01
C ALA A 65 7.94 -0.69 3.74
N ILE A 66 8.87 -1.45 3.18
CA ILE A 66 9.51 -1.20 1.89
C ILE A 66 9.05 -2.34 0.97
N GLN A 67 8.41 -2.00 -0.14
CA GLN A 67 7.99 -2.95 -1.16
C GLN A 67 8.67 -2.62 -2.49
N LEU A 68 9.17 -3.66 -3.15
CA LEU A 68 9.60 -3.61 -4.55
C LEU A 68 8.65 -4.50 -5.35
N SER A 69 8.04 -3.95 -6.40
CA SER A 69 7.22 -4.75 -7.31
C SER A 69 7.86 -4.81 -8.70
N PHE A 70 7.75 -5.98 -9.31
CA PHE A 70 8.28 -6.28 -10.63
C PHE A 70 7.15 -6.76 -11.53
N THR A 71 6.89 -6.03 -12.60
CA THR A 71 5.74 -6.28 -13.48
C THR A 71 6.24 -6.46 -14.92
N PRO A 72 6.71 -7.67 -15.28
CA PRO A 72 7.15 -7.93 -16.65
C PRO A 72 5.93 -8.06 -17.56
N GLU A 73 6.04 -7.56 -18.79
CA GLU A 73 4.96 -7.69 -19.79
C GLU A 73 4.69 -9.15 -20.17
N GLN A 74 5.71 -10.02 -20.09
CA GLN A 74 5.59 -11.44 -20.41
C GLN A 74 6.51 -12.27 -19.51
N LEU A 75 5.95 -13.35 -18.95
CA LEU A 75 6.70 -14.38 -18.25
C LEU A 75 6.84 -15.58 -19.21
N TRP A 76 7.96 -15.60 -19.95
CA TRP A 76 8.48 -16.63 -20.89
C TRP A 76 7.52 -17.23 -21.94
#